data_AF-A0A2N3EXI1-F1
#
_entry.id   AF-A0A2N3EXI1-F1
#
_cell.length_a   1.000
_cell.length_b   1.000
_cell.length_c   1.000
_cell.angle_alpha   90.00
_cell.angle_beta   90.00
_cell.angle_gamma   90.00
#
_symmetry.space_group_name_H-M   'P 1'
#
loop_
_entity.id
_entity.type
_entity.pdbx_description
1 polymer ?
#
loop_
_entity_poly.entity_id
_entity_poly.type
_entity_poly.pdbx_seq_one_letter_code
_entity_poly.pdbx_strand_id
1 'polypeptide(L)'
;MSVRGGDGVDNFLINGSGAVRLDFRDGNGIVVNLATGTIADDGFGNAEVIGGSTPVFEIYGSGGNDSVTGSGANDSYRYWGGNNTLDGGAGFDRLRYDVGQVTSINANLALGTVTGTLNGGGTFTDTISGFEFVRGSNGGDTLAGDTNDNRLEGRGGTDTFVHVGGNDTIGDFDADNESLVLRIAGSSFLALQAAMANATDTGAGAVVDFGGGNTLTFAGLTAAQVATINVDVGGPTEGNDTLIGTDGDDFINGLGGDDLIEGGDGADQLFGGNGNDTLIGGTGPNGLFGGNGDDSLIGGIGWEDLFGGAGNDTIVGDAGNDNIGGGAGNDLIFAGDGDDTVFGGDGDDTIWGGFGDDVIGGGNGADQIFAGPGNDEVWGGAGNDLIDGGAGNDTLSGGDGNDTIDGGDGADELWGGLGDDSLSGGAGNDTIGGFDGADFIDGGDGDDELWGGDGNDTILGGNGADQIGGGDGNDLIDGGAGNDTVFAGNGDDTVLGGDGDDLIFGGAGNDRLEGGAGNDTVWGGPGADVFVFGAGDGSDVFEFFNVGAGDRIELDSALLGGAADGAAVVATFGAIVAGNAVLDFGGGTSITLTGVTTLDGLDTVFDIV
;
A
#
# COMPACT_ATOMS: atom_id res chain seq x y z
N MET A 1 -57.36 -26.95 25.21
CA MET A 1 -57.82 -26.78 26.60
C MET A 1 -56.84 -25.85 27.29
N SER A 2 -57.31 -24.87 28.08
CA SER A 2 -56.43 -24.04 28.91
C SER A 2 -56.59 -24.49 30.35
N VAL A 3 -55.48 -24.81 31.02
CA VAL A 3 -55.44 -25.28 32.41
C VAL A 3 -54.65 -24.28 33.24
N ARG A 4 -55.18 -23.92 34.40
CA ARG A 4 -54.50 -23.08 35.39
C ARG A 4 -54.33 -23.86 36.67
N GLY A 5 -53.10 -23.99 37.15
CA GLY A 5 -52.80 -24.44 38.50
C GLY A 5 -53.17 -23.35 39.51
N GLY A 6 -53.49 -23.76 40.74
CA GLY A 6 -53.61 -22.83 41.87
C GLY A 6 -52.44 -23.01 42.82
N ASP A 7 -52.38 -22.22 43.89
CA ASP A 7 -51.43 -22.45 44.99
C ASP A 7 -51.60 -23.87 45.57
N GLY A 8 -50.49 -24.63 45.61
CA GLY A 8 -50.39 -25.98 46.13
C GLY A 8 -49.95 -27.04 45.11
N VAL A 9 -49.56 -28.22 45.59
CA VAL A 9 -49.02 -29.28 44.74
C VAL A 9 -50.09 -29.89 43.82
N ASP A 10 -50.03 -29.52 42.55
CA ASP A 10 -50.88 -30.03 41.48
C ASP A 10 -50.21 -31.17 40.68
N ASN A 11 -51.04 -32.03 40.06
CA ASN A 11 -50.59 -33.08 39.15
C ASN A 11 -51.37 -33.01 37.83
N PHE A 12 -50.70 -32.64 36.75
CA PHE A 12 -51.32 -32.49 35.43
C PHE A 12 -51.21 -33.79 34.64
N LEU A 13 -52.30 -34.57 34.57
CA LEU A 13 -52.36 -35.80 33.76
C LEU A 13 -53.07 -35.54 32.43
N ILE A 14 -52.31 -35.42 31.35
CA ILE A 14 -52.79 -35.04 30.02
C ILE A 14 -52.91 -36.27 29.11
N ASN A 15 -54.15 -36.68 28.83
CA ASN A 15 -54.45 -37.79 27.93
C ASN A 15 -55.44 -37.35 26.84
N GLY A 16 -55.16 -37.68 25.58
CA GLY A 16 -56.06 -37.43 24.43
C GLY A 16 -55.38 -36.77 23.24
N SER A 17 -56.15 -36.30 22.27
CA SER A 17 -55.62 -35.73 21.01
C SER A 17 -55.77 -34.20 20.89
N GLY A 18 -56.20 -33.52 21.96
CA GLY A 18 -56.40 -32.08 21.94
C GLY A 18 -55.17 -31.32 22.39
N ALA A 19 -54.94 -30.13 21.83
CA ALA A 19 -53.89 -29.21 22.29
C ALA A 19 -54.18 -28.71 23.70
N VAL A 20 -53.19 -28.79 24.60
CA VAL A 20 -53.27 -28.32 25.98
C VAL A 20 -52.34 -27.15 26.19
N ARG A 21 -52.88 -26.09 26.80
CA ARG A 21 -52.13 -24.92 27.28
C ARG A 21 -52.09 -24.93 28.79
N LEU A 22 -50.90 -24.73 29.36
CA LEU A 22 -50.74 -24.37 30.77
C LEU A 22 -50.67 -22.84 30.86
N ASP A 23 -51.52 -22.24 31.70
CA ASP A 23 -51.70 -20.79 31.81
C ASP A 23 -51.25 -20.31 33.20
N PHE A 24 -50.11 -19.61 33.25
CA PHE A 24 -49.42 -19.18 34.48
C PHE A 24 -49.50 -17.67 34.72
N ARG A 25 -50.42 -16.97 34.06
CA ARG A 25 -50.51 -15.49 34.12
C ARG A 25 -50.74 -14.91 35.51
N ASP A 26 -51.22 -15.73 36.44
CA ASP A 26 -51.49 -15.34 37.82
C ASP A 26 -50.26 -15.56 38.75
N GLY A 27 -49.19 -16.21 38.26
CA GLY A 27 -47.95 -16.49 38.99
C GLY A 27 -46.86 -15.41 38.84
N ASN A 28 -45.77 -15.56 39.61
CA ASN A 28 -44.63 -14.63 39.62
C ASN A 28 -43.29 -15.33 39.36
N GLY A 29 -43.04 -15.66 38.10
CA GLY A 29 -41.88 -16.39 37.59
C GLY A 29 -42.10 -17.90 37.70
N ILE A 30 -42.03 -18.62 36.58
CA ILE A 30 -42.17 -20.08 36.55
C ILE A 30 -40.85 -20.77 36.18
N VAL A 31 -40.71 -22.03 36.58
CA VAL A 31 -39.61 -22.90 36.15
C VAL A 31 -40.22 -24.20 35.61
N VAL A 32 -40.36 -24.29 34.31
CA VAL A 32 -41.02 -25.40 33.61
C VAL A 32 -40.02 -26.15 32.73
N ASN A 33 -40.02 -27.47 32.80
CA ASN A 33 -39.29 -28.33 31.88
C ASN A 33 -40.25 -29.38 31.30
N LEU A 34 -40.68 -29.15 30.06
CA LEU A 34 -41.58 -30.04 29.34
C LEU A 34 -40.90 -31.33 28.89
N ALA A 35 -39.59 -31.31 28.61
CA ALA A 35 -38.83 -32.51 28.28
C ALA A 35 -38.80 -33.53 29.42
N THR A 36 -38.72 -33.08 30.68
CA THR A 36 -38.76 -33.95 31.86
C THR A 36 -40.15 -34.09 32.47
N GLY A 37 -41.12 -33.29 32.01
CA GLY A 37 -42.48 -33.25 32.56
C GLY A 37 -42.52 -32.69 33.99
N THR A 38 -41.67 -31.72 34.32
CA THR A 38 -41.57 -31.16 35.68
C THR A 38 -41.84 -29.66 35.67
N ILE A 39 -42.57 -29.18 36.66
CA ILE A 39 -42.67 -27.76 37.00
C ILE A 39 -42.02 -27.62 38.37
N ALA A 40 -40.87 -26.96 38.44
CA ALA A 40 -40.15 -26.76 39.69
C ALA A 40 -40.69 -25.57 40.50
N ASP A 41 -41.31 -24.62 39.81
CA ASP A 41 -42.06 -23.50 40.37
C ASP A 41 -43.17 -23.09 39.39
N ASP A 42 -44.43 -23.07 39.82
CA ASP A 42 -45.58 -22.58 39.06
C ASP A 42 -45.85 -21.07 39.25
N GLY A 43 -44.96 -20.39 39.98
CA GLY A 43 -45.10 -18.99 40.35
C GLY A 43 -45.79 -18.77 41.70
N PHE A 44 -46.13 -19.84 42.43
CA PHE A 44 -46.60 -19.83 43.82
C PHE A 44 -45.61 -20.49 44.80
N GLY A 45 -44.48 -21.02 44.32
CA GLY A 45 -43.40 -21.57 45.13
C GLY A 45 -43.50 -23.06 45.45
N ASN A 46 -44.35 -23.79 44.72
CA ASN A 46 -44.52 -25.23 44.80
C ASN A 46 -44.05 -25.92 43.51
N ALA A 47 -43.80 -27.24 43.59
CA ALA A 47 -43.38 -28.06 42.46
C ALA A 47 -44.48 -29.04 42.05
N GLU A 48 -44.70 -29.18 40.75
CA GLU A 48 -45.75 -29.97 40.12
C GLU A 48 -45.14 -30.93 39.09
N VAL A 49 -45.94 -31.92 38.68
CA VAL A 49 -45.55 -32.88 37.65
C VAL A 49 -46.57 -32.87 36.52
N ILE A 50 -46.03 -32.90 35.31
CA ILE A 50 -46.77 -33.08 34.06
C ILE A 50 -46.56 -34.54 33.62
N GLY A 51 -47.66 -35.27 33.47
CA GLY A 51 -47.65 -36.65 33.02
C GLY A 51 -48.74 -36.93 31.99
N GLY A 52 -48.73 -38.14 31.45
CA GLY A 52 -49.68 -38.58 30.42
C GLY A 52 -49.00 -38.83 29.07
N SER A 53 -49.80 -39.15 28.06
CA SER A 53 -49.28 -39.55 26.73
C SER A 53 -49.20 -38.40 25.72
N THR A 54 -49.72 -37.23 26.07
CA THR A 54 -49.91 -36.13 25.13
C THR A 54 -49.04 -34.94 25.57
N PRO A 55 -48.20 -34.39 24.69
CA PRO A 55 -47.35 -33.25 25.04
C PRO A 55 -48.19 -32.00 25.31
N VAL A 56 -47.65 -31.11 26.15
CA VAL A 56 -48.18 -29.75 26.32
C VAL A 56 -47.91 -28.99 25.03
N PHE A 57 -48.90 -28.29 24.50
CA PHE A 57 -48.75 -27.54 23.26
C PHE A 57 -48.30 -26.10 23.49
N GLU A 58 -48.73 -25.47 24.59
CA GLU A 58 -48.43 -24.06 24.84
C GLU A 58 -48.26 -23.76 26.33
N ILE A 59 -47.27 -22.93 26.65
CA ILE A 59 -47.10 -22.26 27.92
C ILE A 59 -47.52 -20.80 27.73
N TYR A 60 -48.46 -20.34 28.54
CA TYR A 60 -48.71 -18.92 28.71
C TYR A 60 -47.95 -18.47 29.95
N GLY A 61 -46.91 -17.65 29.77
CA GLY A 61 -46.00 -17.23 30.83
C GLY A 61 -46.66 -16.43 31.95
N SER A 62 -45.85 -16.06 32.93
CA SER A 62 -46.22 -15.34 34.13
C SER A 62 -45.79 -13.86 34.08
N GLY A 63 -46.11 -13.11 35.14
CA GLY A 63 -45.70 -11.70 35.23
C GLY A 63 -44.25 -11.49 35.64
N GLY A 64 -43.58 -12.56 36.10
CA GLY A 64 -42.19 -12.56 36.54
C GLY A 64 -41.27 -13.22 35.51
N ASN A 65 -40.01 -13.44 35.90
CA ASN A 65 -39.02 -14.07 35.03
C ASN A 65 -39.27 -15.57 34.94
N ASP A 66 -39.57 -16.06 33.74
CA ASP A 66 -39.85 -17.46 33.47
C ASP A 66 -38.60 -18.18 32.94
N SER A 67 -38.40 -19.42 33.37
CA SER A 67 -37.43 -20.36 32.82
C SER A 67 -38.19 -21.55 32.25
N VAL A 68 -38.16 -21.70 30.93
CA VAL A 68 -38.93 -22.74 30.23
C VAL A 68 -38.01 -23.52 29.30
N THR A 69 -37.98 -24.84 29.49
CA THR A 69 -37.41 -25.78 28.53
C THR A 69 -38.54 -26.56 27.87
N GLY A 70 -38.59 -26.50 26.54
CA GLY A 70 -39.52 -27.25 25.71
C GLY A 70 -39.21 -28.74 25.69
N SER A 71 -39.96 -29.47 24.88
CA SER A 71 -39.93 -30.92 24.76
C SER A 71 -39.30 -31.35 23.43
N GLY A 72 -39.59 -32.58 23.00
CA GLY A 72 -39.26 -33.05 21.65
C GLY A 72 -40.42 -32.91 20.66
N ALA A 73 -41.47 -32.16 21.03
CA ALA A 73 -42.67 -31.92 20.23
C ALA A 73 -42.78 -30.42 19.91
N ASN A 74 -43.69 -30.07 19.00
CA ASN A 74 -43.88 -28.70 18.53
C ASN A 74 -44.62 -27.85 19.57
N ASP A 75 -43.86 -27.22 20.44
CA ASP A 75 -44.31 -26.46 21.58
C ASP A 75 -44.54 -24.98 21.21
N SER A 76 -45.06 -24.23 22.17
CA SER A 76 -45.28 -22.81 22.02
C SER A 76 -45.12 -22.11 23.35
N TYR A 77 -44.37 -21.02 23.37
CA TYR A 77 -44.33 -20.10 24.48
C TYR A 77 -45.02 -18.80 24.10
N ARG A 78 -45.89 -18.30 24.98
CA ARG A 78 -46.57 -17.03 24.83
C ARG A 78 -46.23 -16.12 26.00
N TYR A 79 -45.63 -14.98 25.68
CA TYR A 79 -45.15 -14.00 26.64
C TYR A 79 -46.27 -13.39 27.50
N TRP A 80 -45.97 -13.13 28.78
CA TRP A 80 -46.83 -12.34 29.68
C TRP A 80 -46.05 -11.37 30.59
N GLY A 81 -44.74 -11.48 30.73
CA GLY A 81 -43.98 -10.58 31.58
C GLY A 81 -42.54 -11.07 31.78
N GLY A 82 -41.78 -10.27 32.53
CA GLY A 82 -40.43 -10.61 32.97
C GLY A 82 -39.36 -10.68 31.88
N ASN A 83 -38.15 -10.98 32.34
CA ASN A 83 -37.00 -11.32 31.52
C ASN A 83 -36.82 -12.83 31.57
N ASN A 84 -37.10 -13.51 30.46
CA ASN A 84 -37.29 -14.95 30.43
C ASN A 84 -36.06 -15.67 29.88
N THR A 85 -35.88 -16.94 30.26
CA THR A 85 -34.89 -17.85 29.67
C THR A 85 -35.64 -19.02 29.07
N LEU A 86 -35.68 -19.08 27.74
CA LEU A 86 -36.53 -19.97 26.99
C LEU A 86 -35.69 -20.84 26.06
N ASP A 87 -35.95 -22.13 26.10
CA ASP A 87 -35.39 -23.12 25.18
C ASP A 87 -36.57 -23.85 24.56
N GLY A 88 -36.76 -23.79 23.25
CA GLY A 88 -37.85 -24.48 22.57
C GLY A 88 -37.65 -26.01 22.55
N GLY A 89 -36.43 -26.49 22.74
CA GLY A 89 -36.12 -27.91 22.71
C GLY A 89 -35.92 -28.41 21.27
N ALA A 90 -36.49 -29.59 20.97
CA ALA A 90 -36.44 -30.15 19.64
C ALA A 90 -37.85 -30.18 19.04
N GLY A 91 -37.98 -29.80 17.78
CA GLY A 91 -39.28 -29.77 17.14
C GLY A 91 -39.39 -28.59 16.19
N PHE A 92 -40.61 -28.10 16.04
CA PHE A 92 -40.88 -26.82 15.42
C PHE A 92 -41.60 -25.94 16.43
N ASP A 93 -40.83 -25.10 17.10
CA ASP A 93 -41.21 -24.44 18.34
C ASP A 93 -41.53 -22.96 18.12
N ARG A 94 -42.54 -22.48 18.84
CA ARG A 94 -43.16 -21.18 18.57
C ARG A 94 -42.98 -20.20 19.71
N LEU A 95 -42.31 -19.09 19.44
CA LEU A 95 -42.19 -17.97 20.36
C LEU A 95 -43.18 -16.86 19.98
N ARG A 96 -44.02 -16.45 20.93
CA ARG A 96 -45.14 -15.54 20.65
C ARG A 96 -45.18 -14.34 21.60
N TYR A 97 -45.11 -13.15 21.01
CA TYR A 97 -45.27 -11.86 21.70
C TYR A 97 -46.59 -11.17 21.35
N ASP A 98 -47.53 -11.95 20.82
CA ASP A 98 -48.77 -11.52 20.21
C ASP A 98 -49.86 -11.20 21.26
N VAL A 99 -49.46 -10.50 22.33
CA VAL A 99 -50.26 -10.14 23.50
C VAL A 99 -50.42 -8.63 23.63
N GLY A 100 -51.57 -8.17 24.12
CA GLY A 100 -51.97 -6.77 24.05
C GLY A 100 -51.15 -5.77 24.88
N GLN A 101 -50.16 -6.23 25.64
CA GLN A 101 -49.28 -5.37 26.44
C GLN A 101 -47.91 -5.12 25.83
N VAL A 102 -47.51 -5.91 24.82
CA VAL A 102 -46.27 -5.71 24.07
C VAL A 102 -46.57 -4.77 22.92
N THR A 103 -45.80 -3.69 22.81
CA THR A 103 -45.97 -2.70 21.74
C THR A 103 -45.10 -2.99 20.53
N SER A 104 -43.90 -3.54 20.78
CA SER A 104 -42.94 -3.91 19.75
C SER A 104 -41.89 -4.85 20.34
N ILE A 105 -41.28 -5.67 19.49
CA ILE A 105 -40.12 -6.51 19.83
C ILE A 105 -38.98 -6.32 18.83
N ASN A 106 -37.77 -6.61 19.28
CA ASN A 106 -36.61 -6.90 18.45
C ASN A 106 -36.12 -8.30 18.81
N ALA A 107 -36.42 -9.27 17.94
CA ALA A 107 -36.02 -10.66 18.07
C ALA A 107 -34.83 -10.96 17.16
N ASN A 108 -33.81 -11.60 17.72
CA ASN A 108 -32.65 -12.10 16.98
C ASN A 108 -32.36 -13.53 17.41
N LEU A 109 -32.71 -14.49 16.54
CA LEU A 109 -32.55 -15.92 16.81
C LEU A 109 -31.08 -16.33 16.86
N ALA A 110 -30.23 -15.75 16.00
CA ALA A 110 -28.80 -16.06 15.96
C ALA A 110 -28.07 -15.63 17.25
N LEU A 111 -28.43 -14.49 17.82
CA LEU A 111 -27.91 -14.02 19.12
C LEU A 111 -28.60 -14.68 20.31
N GLY A 112 -29.72 -15.38 20.09
CA GLY A 112 -30.50 -15.99 21.16
C GLY A 112 -31.16 -14.96 22.07
N THR A 113 -31.64 -13.84 21.53
CA THR A 113 -32.24 -12.76 22.33
C THR A 113 -33.52 -12.20 21.73
N VAL A 114 -34.48 -11.86 22.59
CA VAL A 114 -35.61 -10.97 22.23
C VAL A 114 -35.71 -9.83 23.22
N THR A 115 -35.67 -8.60 22.74
CA THR A 115 -35.99 -7.42 23.55
C THR A 115 -37.34 -6.87 23.13
N GLY A 116 -38.00 -6.13 23.99
CA GLY A 116 -39.25 -5.49 23.59
C GLY A 116 -39.70 -4.38 24.51
N THR A 117 -40.65 -3.60 24.01
CA THR A 117 -41.28 -2.50 24.72
C THR A 117 -42.70 -2.87 25.13
N LEU A 118 -43.08 -2.45 26.33
CA LEU A 118 -44.41 -2.66 26.91
C LEU A 118 -45.24 -1.38 26.88
N ASN A 119 -46.56 -1.53 26.91
CA ASN A 119 -47.48 -0.42 27.12
C ASN A 119 -47.10 0.37 28.38
N GLY A 120 -46.80 1.66 28.22
CA GLY A 120 -46.32 2.52 29.30
C GLY A 120 -44.80 2.71 29.36
N GLY A 121 -44.04 2.18 28.40
CA GLY A 121 -42.62 2.50 28.19
C GLY A 121 -41.62 1.63 28.96
N GLY A 122 -42.08 0.56 29.62
CA GLY A 122 -41.19 -0.45 30.19
C GLY A 122 -40.55 -1.32 29.11
N THR A 123 -39.45 -2.00 29.44
CA THR A 123 -38.76 -2.91 28.52
C THR A 123 -38.55 -4.28 29.15
N PHE A 124 -38.30 -5.29 28.32
CA PHE A 124 -37.89 -6.62 28.73
C PHE A 124 -36.77 -7.16 27.84
N THR A 125 -36.10 -8.21 28.32
CA THR A 125 -35.08 -8.95 27.57
C THR A 125 -35.18 -10.43 27.90
N ASP A 126 -35.50 -11.22 26.89
CA ASP A 126 -35.56 -12.67 26.95
C ASP A 126 -34.29 -13.26 26.30
N THR A 127 -33.75 -14.31 26.92
CA THR A 127 -32.75 -15.20 26.33
C THR A 127 -33.47 -16.40 25.75
N ILE A 128 -33.22 -16.70 24.48
CA ILE A 128 -33.96 -17.70 23.72
C ILE A 128 -33.00 -18.67 23.01
N SER A 129 -33.46 -19.90 22.76
CA SER A 129 -32.76 -20.90 21.94
C SER A 129 -33.77 -21.93 21.42
N GLY A 130 -33.44 -22.60 20.31
CA GLY A 130 -34.27 -23.69 19.77
C GLY A 130 -35.69 -23.28 19.35
N PHE A 131 -35.87 -22.07 18.83
CA PHE A 131 -37.15 -21.61 18.30
C PHE A 131 -37.04 -21.35 16.79
N GLU A 132 -37.90 -21.99 16.01
CA GLU A 132 -37.95 -21.82 14.55
C GLU A 132 -39.05 -20.85 14.12
N PHE A 133 -40.04 -20.59 14.97
CA PHE A 133 -41.13 -19.67 14.64
C PHE A 133 -41.27 -18.52 15.62
N VAL A 134 -41.07 -17.30 15.13
CA VAL A 134 -41.31 -16.08 15.91
C VAL A 134 -42.54 -15.36 15.39
N ARG A 135 -43.43 -15.01 16.32
CA ARG A 135 -44.57 -14.13 16.05
C ARG A 135 -44.49 -12.88 16.91
N GLY A 136 -44.46 -11.74 16.22
CA GLY A 136 -44.44 -10.39 16.76
C GLY A 136 -45.72 -9.95 17.47
N SER A 137 -45.75 -8.66 17.78
CA SER A 137 -46.77 -7.93 18.50
C SER A 137 -47.88 -7.42 17.57
N ASN A 138 -48.39 -6.20 17.75
CA ASN A 138 -49.22 -5.51 16.73
C ASN A 138 -48.67 -4.09 16.47
N GLY A 139 -47.43 -3.81 16.87
CA GLY A 139 -46.71 -2.59 16.48
C GLY A 139 -45.44 -2.98 15.74
N GLY A 140 -44.63 -1.99 15.35
CA GLY A 140 -43.46 -2.24 14.50
C GLY A 140 -42.40 -3.10 15.19
N ASP A 141 -42.25 -4.33 14.71
CA ASP A 141 -41.32 -5.33 15.21
C ASP A 141 -40.09 -5.46 14.31
N THR A 142 -38.97 -5.89 14.87
CA THR A 142 -37.78 -6.32 14.12
C THR A 142 -37.57 -7.80 14.36
N LEU A 143 -37.63 -8.63 13.32
CA LEU A 143 -37.55 -10.09 13.42
C LEU A 143 -36.38 -10.59 12.56
N ALA A 144 -35.30 -11.01 13.22
CA ALA A 144 -34.11 -11.58 12.59
C ALA A 144 -34.03 -13.09 12.82
N GLY A 145 -33.92 -13.84 11.71
CA GLY A 145 -33.67 -15.27 11.72
C GLY A 145 -32.25 -15.64 12.15
N ASP A 146 -31.97 -16.93 12.10
CA ASP A 146 -30.64 -17.54 12.18
C ASP A 146 -30.34 -18.27 10.85
N THR A 147 -29.37 -19.19 10.85
CA THR A 147 -29.01 -19.96 9.64
C THR A 147 -29.82 -21.24 9.47
N ASN A 148 -30.70 -21.56 10.42
CA ASN A 148 -31.65 -22.66 10.31
C ASN A 148 -32.92 -22.19 9.58
N ASP A 149 -33.77 -23.12 9.18
CA ASP A 149 -35.05 -22.78 8.54
C ASP A 149 -35.99 -22.13 9.57
N ASN A 150 -36.29 -20.84 9.40
CA ASN A 150 -37.17 -20.10 10.30
C ASN A 150 -38.48 -19.68 9.65
N ARG A 151 -39.45 -19.36 10.49
CA ARG A 151 -40.70 -18.71 10.13
C ARG A 151 -40.85 -17.44 10.94
N LEU A 152 -41.18 -16.33 10.29
CA LEU A 152 -41.34 -15.03 10.93
C LEU A 152 -42.72 -14.44 10.58
N GLU A 153 -43.41 -13.89 11.57
CA GLU A 153 -44.69 -13.20 11.39
C GLU A 153 -44.71 -11.90 12.21
N GLY A 154 -44.76 -10.74 11.54
CA GLY A 154 -44.77 -9.41 12.17
C GLY A 154 -46.16 -8.98 12.67
N ARG A 155 -47.20 -9.50 12.00
CA ARG A 155 -48.63 -9.24 12.22
C ARG A 155 -49.12 -7.88 11.76
N GLY A 156 -48.77 -6.82 12.45
CA GLY A 156 -49.30 -5.50 12.14
C GLY A 156 -48.47 -4.45 12.80
N GLY A 157 -48.44 -3.26 12.22
CA GLY A 157 -47.35 -2.33 12.46
C GLY A 157 -46.57 -2.15 11.16
N THR A 158 -45.41 -1.52 11.26
CA THR A 158 -44.41 -1.48 10.19
C THR A 158 -43.24 -2.29 10.70
N ASP A 159 -43.12 -3.49 10.16
CA ASP A 159 -42.18 -4.50 10.63
C ASP A 159 -40.92 -4.53 9.76
N THR A 160 -39.82 -5.00 10.34
CA THR A 160 -38.54 -5.22 9.66
C THR A 160 -38.15 -6.67 9.81
N PHE A 161 -37.93 -7.35 8.70
CA PHE A 161 -37.48 -8.75 8.67
C PHE A 161 -36.02 -8.81 8.24
N VAL A 162 -35.20 -9.58 8.95
CA VAL A 162 -33.79 -9.77 8.62
C VAL A 162 -33.56 -11.24 8.27
N HIS A 163 -33.16 -11.50 7.03
CA HIS A 163 -32.80 -12.83 6.55
C HIS A 163 -31.28 -12.96 6.47
N VAL A 164 -30.72 -13.98 7.12
CA VAL A 164 -29.26 -14.17 7.27
C VAL A 164 -28.75 -15.50 6.68
N GLY A 165 -29.66 -16.34 6.18
CA GLY A 165 -29.37 -17.67 5.63
C GLY A 165 -30.53 -18.64 5.90
N GLY A 166 -30.39 -19.91 5.50
CA GLY A 166 -31.42 -20.94 5.71
C GLY A 166 -32.58 -20.87 4.70
N ASN A 167 -33.60 -21.73 4.86
CA ASN A 167 -34.83 -21.70 4.07
C ASN A 167 -35.97 -21.08 4.88
N ASP A 168 -36.06 -19.76 4.83
CA ASP A 168 -36.95 -18.98 5.66
C ASP A 168 -38.32 -18.74 5.02
N THR A 169 -39.31 -18.47 5.87
CA THR A 169 -40.65 -18.04 5.45
C THR A 169 -41.12 -16.83 6.24
N ILE A 170 -41.44 -15.74 5.53
CA ILE A 170 -42.20 -14.61 6.12
C ILE A 170 -43.68 -14.82 5.83
N GLY A 171 -44.47 -14.92 6.90
CA GLY A 171 -45.86 -15.39 6.84
C GLY A 171 -46.88 -14.32 6.43
N ASP A 172 -46.56 -13.04 6.60
CA ASP A 172 -47.51 -11.94 6.50
C ASP A 172 -46.92 -10.63 5.95
N PHE A 173 -45.85 -10.72 5.14
CA PHE A 173 -45.13 -9.54 4.63
C PHE A 173 -46.05 -8.58 3.84
N ASP A 174 -46.10 -7.31 4.24
CA ASP A 174 -46.74 -6.21 3.52
C ASP A 174 -45.70 -5.41 2.72
N ALA A 175 -45.63 -5.69 1.42
CA ALA A 175 -44.66 -5.07 0.50
C ALA A 175 -44.76 -3.53 0.40
N ASP A 176 -45.89 -2.93 0.80
CA ASP A 176 -46.07 -1.49 0.75
C ASP A 176 -45.64 -0.79 2.05
N ASN A 177 -45.57 -1.51 3.18
CA ASN A 177 -45.42 -0.91 4.51
C ASN A 177 -44.30 -1.51 5.38
N GLU A 178 -43.75 -2.66 5.01
CA GLU A 178 -42.75 -3.39 5.78
C GLU A 178 -41.39 -3.42 5.07
N SER A 179 -40.33 -3.67 5.83
CA SER A 179 -38.95 -3.62 5.34
C SER A 179 -38.28 -4.99 5.41
N LEU A 180 -37.42 -5.26 4.42
CA LEU A 180 -36.61 -6.47 4.36
C LEU A 180 -35.13 -6.09 4.40
N VAL A 181 -34.37 -6.79 5.24
CA VAL A 181 -32.91 -6.69 5.32
C VAL A 181 -32.32 -8.05 4.95
N LEU A 182 -31.34 -8.07 4.05
CA LEU A 182 -30.63 -9.29 3.65
C LEU A 182 -29.17 -9.23 4.12
N ARG A 183 -28.72 -10.24 4.88
CA ARG A 183 -27.33 -10.40 5.34
C ARG A 183 -26.86 -11.83 5.16
N ILE A 184 -26.84 -12.32 3.93
CA ILE A 184 -26.46 -13.69 3.61
C ILE A 184 -24.94 -13.74 3.38
N ALA A 185 -24.23 -14.51 4.21
CA ALA A 185 -22.78 -14.64 4.12
C ALA A 185 -22.35 -15.19 2.75
N GLY A 186 -21.39 -14.50 2.10
CA GLY A 186 -20.83 -14.90 0.81
C GLY A 186 -21.65 -14.51 -0.43
N SER A 187 -22.69 -13.68 -0.27
CA SER A 187 -23.49 -13.15 -1.39
C SER A 187 -23.20 -11.67 -1.61
N SER A 188 -22.97 -11.25 -2.86
CA SER A 188 -22.81 -9.83 -3.22
C SER A 188 -24.16 -9.09 -3.29
N PHE A 189 -24.13 -7.76 -3.17
CA PHE A 189 -25.30 -6.89 -3.35
C PHE A 189 -26.07 -7.23 -4.63
N LEU A 190 -25.39 -7.36 -5.77
CA LEU A 190 -26.02 -7.70 -7.05
C LEU A 190 -26.61 -9.11 -7.06
N ALA A 191 -25.95 -10.09 -6.45
CA ALA A 191 -26.50 -11.44 -6.37
C ALA A 191 -27.81 -11.46 -5.56
N LEU A 192 -27.86 -10.70 -4.46
CA LEU A 192 -29.06 -10.54 -3.64
C LEU A 192 -30.17 -9.80 -4.39
N GLN A 193 -29.86 -8.70 -5.08
CA GLN A 193 -30.83 -7.94 -5.87
C GLN A 193 -31.35 -8.75 -7.07
N ALA A 194 -30.47 -9.45 -7.79
CA ALA A 194 -30.84 -10.32 -8.89
C ALA A 194 -31.69 -11.49 -8.42
N ALA A 195 -31.40 -12.08 -7.26
CA ALA A 195 -32.24 -13.11 -6.67
C ALA A 195 -33.66 -12.57 -6.40
N MET A 196 -33.78 -11.39 -5.77
CA MET A 196 -35.06 -10.74 -5.50
C MET A 196 -35.86 -10.47 -6.79
N ALA A 197 -35.19 -9.99 -7.84
CA ALA A 197 -35.81 -9.75 -9.15
C ALA A 197 -36.24 -11.05 -9.87
N ASN A 198 -35.53 -12.15 -9.61
CA ASN A 198 -35.80 -13.47 -10.19
C ASN A 198 -36.64 -14.38 -9.29
N ALA A 199 -37.40 -13.80 -8.35
CA ALA A 199 -38.34 -14.54 -7.53
C ALA A 199 -39.28 -15.41 -8.39
N THR A 200 -39.67 -16.57 -7.87
CA THR A 200 -40.54 -17.52 -8.56
C THR A 200 -41.82 -17.77 -7.77
N ASP A 201 -42.95 -17.83 -8.48
CA ASP A 201 -44.24 -18.16 -7.86
C ASP A 201 -44.35 -19.66 -7.59
N THR A 202 -44.68 -20.03 -6.36
CA THR A 202 -44.94 -21.41 -5.93
C THR A 202 -46.33 -21.54 -5.31
N GLY A 203 -46.72 -22.78 -4.96
CA GLY A 203 -47.97 -23.01 -4.22
C GLY A 203 -48.00 -22.42 -2.80
N ALA A 204 -46.84 -22.03 -2.25
CA ALA A 204 -46.70 -21.46 -0.92
C ALA A 204 -46.58 -19.91 -0.93
N GLY A 205 -46.43 -19.29 -2.09
CA GLY A 205 -46.10 -17.88 -2.26
C GLY A 205 -44.92 -17.69 -3.20
N ALA A 206 -44.37 -16.47 -3.23
CA ALA A 206 -43.16 -16.16 -3.99
C ALA A 206 -41.91 -16.63 -3.24
N VAL A 207 -40.98 -17.25 -3.96
CA VAL A 207 -39.72 -17.77 -3.41
C VAL A 207 -38.55 -17.09 -4.10
N VAL A 208 -37.65 -16.55 -3.29
CA VAL A 208 -36.35 -16.03 -3.71
C VAL A 208 -35.28 -17.07 -3.40
N ASP A 209 -34.47 -17.44 -4.40
CA ASP A 209 -33.35 -18.36 -4.25
C ASP A 209 -32.04 -17.55 -4.32
N PHE A 210 -31.31 -17.51 -3.21
CA PHE A 210 -30.05 -16.77 -3.08
C PHE A 210 -28.82 -17.65 -3.40
N GLY A 211 -29.03 -18.89 -3.83
CA GLY A 211 -27.97 -19.86 -4.04
C GLY A 211 -27.44 -20.47 -2.73
N GLY A 212 -26.56 -21.47 -2.85
CA GLY A 212 -25.96 -22.14 -1.69
C GLY A 212 -26.94 -22.93 -0.80
N GLY A 213 -28.20 -23.06 -1.22
CA GLY A 213 -29.27 -23.67 -0.42
C GLY A 213 -30.00 -22.69 0.50
N ASN A 214 -29.82 -21.38 0.33
CA ASN A 214 -30.54 -20.34 1.06
C ASN A 214 -31.74 -19.84 0.25
N THR A 215 -32.93 -19.88 0.83
CA THR A 215 -34.15 -19.40 0.18
C THR A 215 -35.00 -18.57 1.13
N LEU A 216 -35.76 -17.61 0.59
CA LEU A 216 -36.74 -16.84 1.35
C LEU A 216 -38.11 -16.89 0.67
N THR A 217 -39.10 -17.39 1.40
CA THR A 217 -40.49 -17.50 0.93
C THR A 217 -41.35 -16.39 1.51
N PHE A 218 -42.02 -15.62 0.65
CA PHE A 218 -43.03 -14.63 1.03
C PHE A 218 -44.43 -15.22 0.86
N ALA A 219 -45.03 -15.66 1.97
CA ALA A 219 -46.36 -16.26 1.94
C ALA A 219 -47.41 -15.23 1.51
N GLY A 220 -48.17 -15.54 0.46
CA GLY A 220 -49.27 -14.69 -0.02
C GLY A 220 -48.87 -13.55 -0.96
N LEU A 221 -47.58 -13.34 -1.23
CA LEU A 221 -47.10 -12.45 -2.28
C LEU A 221 -46.82 -13.21 -3.58
N THR A 222 -46.88 -12.47 -4.69
CA THR A 222 -46.43 -12.93 -6.01
C THR A 222 -45.00 -12.47 -6.28
N ALA A 223 -44.29 -13.17 -7.16
CA ALA A 223 -42.92 -12.83 -7.58
C ALA A 223 -42.83 -11.39 -8.09
N ALA A 224 -43.85 -10.90 -8.79
CA ALA A 224 -43.92 -9.53 -9.26
C ALA A 224 -44.01 -8.49 -8.13
N GLN A 225 -44.64 -8.83 -7.00
CA GLN A 225 -44.68 -7.96 -5.82
C GLN A 225 -43.35 -8.02 -5.08
N VAL A 226 -42.74 -9.21 -4.97
CA VAL A 226 -41.43 -9.39 -4.34
C VAL A 226 -40.34 -8.59 -5.08
N ALA A 227 -40.37 -8.59 -6.41
CA ALA A 227 -39.44 -7.80 -7.23
C ALA A 227 -39.54 -6.28 -7.02
N THR A 228 -40.61 -5.79 -6.36
CA THR A 228 -40.78 -4.37 -6.04
C THR A 228 -40.48 -4.02 -4.58
N ILE A 229 -40.17 -5.01 -3.74
CA ILE A 229 -39.81 -4.77 -2.34
C ILE A 229 -38.52 -3.97 -2.30
N ASN A 230 -38.52 -2.87 -1.56
CA ASN A 230 -37.29 -2.13 -1.26
C ASN A 230 -36.48 -2.90 -0.22
N VAL A 231 -35.31 -3.41 -0.62
CA VAL A 231 -34.46 -4.24 0.23
C VAL A 231 -33.28 -3.42 0.73
N ASP A 232 -33.04 -3.48 2.03
CA ASP A 232 -31.80 -3.01 2.65
C ASP A 232 -30.78 -4.16 2.63
N VAL A 233 -29.69 -3.96 1.92
CA VAL A 233 -28.60 -4.94 1.71
C VAL A 233 -27.29 -4.46 2.33
N GLY A 234 -27.33 -3.38 3.13
CA GLY A 234 -26.16 -2.74 3.74
C GLY A 234 -25.53 -1.72 2.81
N GLY A 235 -25.59 -0.44 3.19
CA GLY A 235 -24.69 0.61 2.66
C GLY A 235 -23.49 0.78 3.61
N PRO A 236 -22.58 1.71 3.30
CA PRO A 236 -21.39 1.94 4.11
C PRO A 236 -21.73 2.33 5.55
N THR A 237 -20.91 1.86 6.47
CA THR A 237 -20.99 2.03 7.92
C THR A 237 -19.65 2.50 8.48
N GLU A 238 -19.52 2.66 9.80
CA GLU A 238 -18.25 3.03 10.45
C GLU A 238 -17.47 1.79 10.90
N GLY A 239 -17.73 0.64 10.28
CA GLY A 239 -16.98 -0.59 10.49
C GLY A 239 -16.83 -1.34 9.19
N ASN A 240 -15.98 -2.36 9.21
CA ASN A 240 -15.51 -3.08 8.02
C ASN A 240 -16.66 -3.55 7.11
N ASP A 241 -16.67 -3.01 5.89
CA ASP A 241 -17.66 -3.24 4.86
C ASP A 241 -17.06 -3.89 3.62
N THR A 242 -17.93 -4.41 2.76
CA THR A 242 -17.57 -4.85 1.42
C THR A 242 -18.52 -4.20 0.44
N LEU A 243 -18.00 -3.28 -0.36
CA LEU A 243 -18.74 -2.43 -1.28
C LEU A 243 -18.30 -2.75 -2.70
N ILE A 244 -19.25 -3.01 -3.60
CA ILE A 244 -18.96 -3.38 -4.99
C ILE A 244 -19.83 -2.51 -5.89
N GLY A 245 -19.20 -1.83 -6.84
CA GLY A 245 -19.83 -1.03 -7.87
C GLY A 245 -20.42 -1.88 -9.00
N THR A 246 -20.64 -1.23 -10.12
CA THR A 246 -21.39 -1.69 -11.28
C THR A 246 -20.51 -1.59 -12.53
N ASP A 247 -21.10 -1.83 -13.71
CA ASP A 247 -20.37 -1.70 -14.98
C ASP A 247 -20.40 -0.25 -15.52
N GLY A 248 -20.69 0.75 -14.68
CA GLY A 248 -20.63 2.15 -15.07
C GLY A 248 -20.25 3.06 -13.91
N ASP A 249 -20.00 4.33 -14.22
CA ASP A 249 -19.40 5.30 -13.29
C ASP A 249 -20.06 5.33 -11.89
N ASP A 250 -19.33 4.83 -10.90
CA ASP A 250 -19.76 4.71 -9.52
C ASP A 250 -19.06 5.71 -8.58
N PHE A 251 -19.73 6.00 -7.46
CA PHE A 251 -19.18 6.79 -6.38
C PHE A 251 -19.39 6.04 -5.07
N ILE A 252 -18.32 5.52 -4.48
CA ILE A 252 -18.37 4.63 -3.31
C ILE A 252 -17.49 5.21 -2.19
N ASN A 253 -18.02 5.24 -0.97
CA ASN A 253 -17.31 5.74 0.20
C ASN A 253 -17.48 4.75 1.36
N GLY A 254 -16.37 4.17 1.84
CA GLY A 254 -16.28 3.19 2.92
C GLY A 254 -16.56 3.78 4.31
N LEU A 255 -16.22 5.05 4.51
CA LEU A 255 -16.29 5.82 5.75
C LEU A 255 -15.20 5.43 6.75
N GLY A 256 -15.36 4.30 7.43
CA GLY A 256 -14.34 3.85 8.36
C GLY A 256 -14.53 2.41 8.77
N GLY A 257 -13.48 1.81 9.34
CA GLY A 257 -13.34 0.36 9.34
C GLY A 257 -12.32 -0.04 8.28
N ASP A 258 -11.96 -1.32 8.25
CA ASP A 258 -11.09 -1.85 7.19
C ASP A 258 -12.00 -2.39 6.08
N ASP A 259 -12.17 -1.62 5.01
CA ASP A 259 -13.15 -1.85 3.96
C ASP A 259 -12.54 -2.52 2.72
N LEU A 260 -13.36 -3.29 2.01
CA LEU A 260 -13.04 -3.77 0.65
C LEU A 260 -13.98 -3.09 -0.35
N ILE A 261 -13.42 -2.32 -1.27
CA ILE A 261 -14.15 -1.55 -2.27
C ILE A 261 -13.71 -1.95 -3.68
N GLU A 262 -14.65 -2.36 -4.52
CA GLU A 262 -14.42 -2.69 -5.95
C GLU A 262 -15.28 -1.76 -6.83
N GLY A 263 -14.69 -1.05 -7.78
CA GLY A 263 -15.37 -0.13 -8.70
C GLY A 263 -16.11 -0.88 -9.81
N GLY A 264 -15.36 -1.67 -10.58
CA GLY A 264 -15.91 -2.48 -11.67
C GLY A 264 -15.46 -1.95 -13.02
N ASP A 265 -16.40 -1.78 -13.96
CA ASP A 265 -16.10 -1.07 -15.21
C ASP A 265 -16.65 0.35 -15.10
N GLY A 266 -15.97 1.34 -15.65
CA GLY A 266 -16.48 2.72 -15.66
C GLY A 266 -15.42 3.73 -15.31
N ALA A 267 -15.84 4.97 -15.08
CA ALA A 267 -15.00 5.95 -14.44
C ALA A 267 -15.44 6.12 -12.97
N ASP A 268 -14.81 5.37 -12.08
CA ASP A 268 -15.26 5.24 -10.70
C ASP A 268 -14.51 6.18 -9.75
N GLN A 269 -15.15 6.55 -8.64
CA GLN A 269 -14.51 7.23 -7.51
C GLN A 269 -14.71 6.44 -6.23
N LEU A 270 -13.61 5.93 -5.67
CA LEU A 270 -13.58 5.06 -4.50
C LEU A 270 -12.86 5.76 -3.35
N PHE A 271 -13.47 5.81 -2.18
CA PHE A 271 -12.89 6.39 -0.96
C PHE A 271 -12.92 5.35 0.16
N GLY A 272 -11.77 4.98 0.72
CA GLY A 272 -11.66 4.09 1.88
C GLY A 272 -12.16 4.78 3.14
N GLY A 273 -11.39 5.75 3.63
CA GLY A 273 -11.77 6.61 4.75
C GLY A 273 -10.81 6.47 5.91
N ASN A 274 -11.22 5.81 7.00
CA ASN A 274 -10.32 5.52 8.12
C ASN A 274 -10.26 4.03 8.37
N GLY A 275 -9.06 3.47 8.51
CA GLY A 275 -8.87 2.04 8.64
C GLY A 275 -8.00 1.57 7.49
N ASN A 276 -7.68 0.27 7.47
CA ASN A 276 -6.79 -0.26 6.44
C ASN A 276 -7.63 -0.82 5.29
N ASP A 277 -7.84 0.00 4.28
CA ASP A 277 -8.79 -0.25 3.21
C ASP A 277 -8.13 -0.95 2.01
N THR A 278 -8.93 -1.67 1.24
CA THR A 278 -8.51 -2.25 -0.05
C THR A 278 -9.43 -1.73 -1.14
N LEU A 279 -8.88 -0.96 -2.08
CA LEU A 279 -9.61 -0.33 -3.18
C LEU A 279 -9.14 -0.92 -4.50
N ILE A 280 -10.09 -1.36 -5.33
CA ILE A 280 -9.84 -1.96 -6.65
C ILE A 280 -10.67 -1.17 -7.68
N GLY A 281 -10.01 -0.44 -8.58
CA GLY A 281 -10.68 0.36 -9.61
C GLY A 281 -11.37 -0.50 -10.65
N GLY A 282 -10.59 -1.32 -11.35
CA GLY A 282 -11.10 -2.23 -12.38
C GLY A 282 -10.76 -1.72 -13.78
N THR A 283 -11.75 -1.45 -14.62
CA THR A 283 -11.50 -0.94 -15.98
C THR A 283 -12.05 0.46 -16.20
N GLY A 284 -11.35 1.25 -17.00
CA GLY A 284 -11.66 2.65 -17.22
C GLY A 284 -10.96 3.56 -16.21
N PRO A 285 -11.05 4.89 -16.39
CA PRO A 285 -10.25 5.82 -15.62
C PRO A 285 -10.84 6.07 -14.24
N ASN A 286 -10.13 5.64 -13.20
CA ASN A 286 -10.65 5.61 -11.83
C ASN A 286 -9.91 6.57 -10.89
N GLY A 287 -10.61 7.07 -9.87
CA GLY A 287 -10.02 7.80 -8.75
C GLY A 287 -10.15 7.00 -7.46
N LEU A 288 -9.02 6.59 -6.88
CA LEU A 288 -8.95 5.79 -5.66
C LEU A 288 -8.25 6.59 -4.56
N PHE A 289 -8.88 6.71 -3.40
CA PHE A 289 -8.38 7.48 -2.26
C PHE A 289 -8.45 6.60 -1.00
N GLY A 290 -7.30 6.17 -0.47
CA GLY A 290 -7.21 5.33 0.74
C GLY A 290 -7.71 6.07 1.97
N GLY A 291 -7.00 7.13 2.37
CA GLY A 291 -7.38 7.99 3.48
C GLY A 291 -6.41 7.89 4.64
N ASN A 292 -6.88 7.45 5.81
CA ASN A 292 -6.02 7.19 6.97
C ASN A 292 -5.97 5.69 7.23
N GLY A 293 -4.78 5.13 7.39
CA GLY A 293 -4.56 3.71 7.61
C GLY A 293 -3.52 3.20 6.63
N ASP A 294 -3.12 1.94 6.78
CA ASP A 294 -2.24 1.30 5.80
C ASP A 294 -3.13 0.68 4.72
N ASP A 295 -3.27 1.37 3.59
CA ASP A 295 -4.24 1.06 2.53
C ASP A 295 -3.61 0.29 1.36
N SER A 296 -4.43 -0.42 0.59
CA SER A 296 -4.04 -1.12 -0.63
C SER A 296 -4.88 -0.65 -1.81
N LEU A 297 -4.26 0.00 -2.79
CA LEU A 297 -4.92 0.56 -3.96
C LEU A 297 -4.44 -0.18 -5.22
N ILE A 298 -5.39 -0.62 -6.05
CA ILE A 298 -5.13 -1.27 -7.33
C ILE A 298 -5.96 -0.55 -8.39
N GLY A 299 -5.29 0.18 -9.29
CA GLY A 299 -5.90 0.97 -10.36
C GLY A 299 -6.60 0.09 -11.40
N GLY A 300 -5.80 -0.67 -12.15
CA GLY A 300 -6.27 -1.67 -13.10
C GLY A 300 -5.94 -1.28 -14.54
N ILE A 301 -6.96 -1.10 -15.39
CA ILE A 301 -6.73 -0.73 -16.79
C ILE A 301 -7.35 0.63 -17.05
N GLY A 302 -6.53 1.62 -17.38
CA GLY A 302 -7.07 2.92 -17.74
C GLY A 302 -6.05 4.04 -17.69
N TRP A 303 -6.40 5.08 -16.97
CA TRP A 303 -5.51 6.13 -16.49
C TRP A 303 -6.10 6.51 -15.14
N GLU A 304 -5.32 6.37 -14.08
CA GLU A 304 -5.83 6.35 -12.73
C GLU A 304 -5.31 7.53 -11.90
N ASP A 305 -6.15 8.01 -10.98
CA ASP A 305 -5.77 8.92 -9.90
C ASP A 305 -5.72 8.10 -8.61
N LEU A 306 -4.53 7.75 -8.12
CA LEU A 306 -4.32 6.86 -6.97
C LEU A 306 -3.67 7.62 -5.82
N PHE A 307 -4.33 7.71 -4.67
CA PHE A 307 -3.80 8.42 -3.50
C PHE A 307 -3.95 7.59 -2.23
N GLY A 308 -2.82 7.15 -1.66
CA GLY A 308 -2.78 6.38 -0.41
C GLY A 308 -3.29 7.21 0.77
N GLY A 309 -2.58 8.27 1.11
CA GLY A 309 -3.00 9.23 2.12
C GLY A 309 -2.06 9.23 3.31
N ALA A 310 -2.47 8.67 4.44
CA ALA A 310 -1.67 8.64 5.66
C ALA A 310 -1.60 7.22 6.22
N GLY A 311 -0.40 6.68 6.37
CA GLY A 311 -0.13 5.28 6.71
C GLY A 311 0.89 4.73 5.72
N ASN A 312 1.27 3.47 5.87
CA ASN A 312 2.19 2.83 4.93
C ASN A 312 1.36 2.12 3.86
N ASP A 313 1.19 2.76 2.72
CA ASP A 313 0.27 2.33 1.68
C ASP A 313 0.96 1.42 0.65
N THR A 314 0.18 0.57 -0.01
CA THR A 314 0.62 -0.21 -1.17
C THR A 314 -0.22 0.15 -2.37
N ILE A 315 0.40 0.75 -3.39
CA ILE A 315 -0.28 1.28 -4.57
C ILE A 315 0.23 0.59 -5.83
N VAL A 316 -0.70 0.15 -6.68
CA VAL A 316 -0.43 -0.46 -7.99
C VAL A 316 -1.25 0.27 -9.05
N GLY A 317 -0.59 0.96 -9.99
CA GLY A 317 -1.22 1.62 -11.15
C GLY A 317 -1.71 0.62 -12.19
N ASP A 318 -0.83 -0.32 -12.54
CA ASP A 318 -0.96 -1.32 -13.61
C ASP A 318 -0.71 -0.74 -15.01
N ALA A 319 -1.73 -0.39 -15.80
CA ALA A 319 -1.53 0.04 -17.19
C ALA A 319 -2.33 1.31 -17.49
N GLY A 320 -1.65 2.33 -17.97
CA GLY A 320 -2.22 3.67 -18.12
C GLY A 320 -1.18 4.73 -17.88
N ASN A 321 -1.55 6.00 -18.12
CA ASN A 321 -0.72 7.12 -17.68
C ASN A 321 -1.33 7.60 -16.36
N ASP A 322 -0.79 7.11 -15.26
CA ASP A 322 -1.37 7.22 -13.93
C ASP A 322 -0.78 8.40 -13.16
N ASN A 323 -1.55 8.89 -12.20
CA ASN A 323 -1.17 9.95 -11.28
C ASN A 323 -1.27 9.40 -9.86
N ILE A 324 -0.10 9.14 -9.26
CA ILE A 324 0.03 8.35 -8.04
C ILE A 324 0.66 9.20 -6.93
N GLY A 325 0.04 9.20 -5.75
CA GLY A 325 0.58 9.80 -4.54
C GLY A 325 0.55 8.83 -3.36
N GLY A 326 1.70 8.54 -2.75
CA GLY A 326 1.79 7.76 -1.50
C GLY A 326 1.17 8.52 -0.34
N GLY A 327 1.75 9.69 -0.02
CA GLY A 327 1.25 10.60 0.98
C GLY A 327 2.17 10.70 2.19
N ALA A 328 1.78 10.14 3.32
CA ALA A 328 2.60 10.18 4.54
C ALA A 328 2.71 8.79 5.15
N GLY A 329 3.93 8.32 5.36
CA GLY A 329 4.25 6.96 5.75
C GLY A 329 5.30 6.42 4.79
N ASN A 330 5.70 5.17 4.99
CA ASN A 330 6.66 4.51 4.12
C ASN A 330 5.89 3.68 3.11
N ASP A 331 5.70 4.24 1.92
CA ASP A 331 4.81 3.71 0.90
C ASP A 331 5.52 2.77 -0.06
N LEU A 332 4.75 1.85 -0.64
CA LEU A 332 5.18 0.90 -1.64
C LEU A 332 4.41 1.13 -2.94
N ILE A 333 5.06 1.67 -3.96
CA ILE A 333 4.41 2.12 -5.18
C ILE A 333 4.95 1.35 -6.40
N PHE A 334 4.04 0.81 -7.21
CA PHE A 334 4.31 0.24 -8.53
C PHE A 334 3.42 0.96 -9.55
N ALA A 335 3.99 1.85 -10.38
CA ALA A 335 3.19 2.62 -11.33
C ALA A 335 2.76 1.75 -12.52
N GLY A 336 3.70 1.17 -13.26
CA GLY A 336 3.43 0.08 -14.19
C GLY A 336 3.78 0.41 -15.65
N ASP A 337 2.85 0.20 -16.57
CA ASP A 337 3.04 0.50 -18.00
C ASP A 337 2.35 1.84 -18.35
N GLY A 338 3.10 2.82 -18.87
CA GLY A 338 2.62 4.09 -19.40
C GLY A 338 3.46 5.26 -18.88
N ASP A 339 3.18 6.49 -19.32
CA ASP A 339 3.93 7.65 -18.85
C ASP A 339 3.27 8.15 -17.55
N ASP A 340 3.83 7.76 -16.41
CA ASP A 340 3.24 7.95 -15.09
C ASP A 340 3.77 9.21 -14.39
N THR A 341 2.98 9.75 -13.46
CA THR A 341 3.41 10.79 -12.53
C THR A 341 3.27 10.27 -11.11
N VAL A 342 4.40 10.13 -10.41
CA VAL A 342 4.45 9.49 -9.09
C VAL A 342 5.08 10.42 -8.06
N PHE A 343 4.48 10.50 -6.88
CA PHE A 343 5.03 11.21 -5.73
C PHE A 343 4.93 10.36 -4.46
N GLY A 344 6.05 10.00 -3.84
CA GLY A 344 6.12 9.23 -2.59
C GLY A 344 5.50 10.01 -1.43
N GLY A 345 6.15 11.10 -1.01
CA GLY A 345 5.63 12.03 -0.02
C GLY A 345 6.51 12.16 1.21
N ASP A 346 5.94 11.98 2.40
CA ASP A 346 6.66 12.01 3.67
C ASP A 346 6.91 10.57 4.16
N GLY A 347 8.16 10.12 4.28
CA GLY A 347 8.54 8.81 4.81
C GLY A 347 9.58 8.15 3.91
N ASP A 348 10.08 6.98 4.30
CA ASP A 348 11.06 6.27 3.45
C ASP A 348 10.29 5.39 2.45
N ASP A 349 10.12 5.89 1.24
CA ASP A 349 9.27 5.28 0.20
C ASP A 349 10.05 4.32 -0.70
N THR A 350 9.34 3.39 -1.34
CA THR A 350 9.91 2.54 -2.39
C THR A 350 9.03 2.58 -3.64
N ILE A 351 9.60 3.05 -4.74
CA ILE A 351 8.88 3.39 -5.97
C ILE A 351 9.48 2.63 -7.14
N TRP A 352 8.62 1.97 -7.92
CA TRP A 352 8.92 1.46 -9.26
C TRP A 352 8.07 2.22 -10.28
N GLY A 353 8.71 2.98 -11.18
CA GLY A 353 8.06 3.65 -12.31
C GLY A 353 7.51 2.62 -13.29
N GLY A 354 8.40 1.86 -13.92
CA GLY A 354 8.02 0.76 -14.79
C GLY A 354 8.41 1.05 -16.22
N PHE A 355 7.48 0.96 -17.18
CA PHE A 355 7.75 1.24 -18.58
C PHE A 355 7.05 2.52 -19.01
N GLY A 356 7.77 3.49 -19.56
CA GLY A 356 7.19 4.74 -20.04
C GLY A 356 8.16 5.88 -19.85
N ASP A 357 7.81 7.11 -20.26
CA ASP A 357 8.59 8.29 -19.86
C ASP A 357 7.98 8.85 -18.57
N ASP A 358 8.49 8.43 -17.40
CA ASP A 358 7.90 8.68 -16.09
C ASP A 358 8.40 9.97 -15.42
N VAL A 359 7.58 10.54 -14.53
CA VAL A 359 7.93 11.68 -13.68
C VAL A 359 7.78 11.27 -12.23
N ILE A 360 8.88 11.14 -11.49
CA ILE A 360 8.91 10.53 -10.15
C ILE A 360 9.54 11.47 -9.12
N GLY A 361 8.86 11.69 -7.99
CA GLY A 361 9.42 12.36 -6.83
C GLY A 361 9.36 11.48 -5.58
N GLY A 362 10.49 11.30 -4.88
CA GLY A 362 10.54 10.62 -3.58
C GLY A 362 9.86 11.45 -2.49
N GLY A 363 10.43 12.62 -2.19
CA GLY A 363 9.86 13.58 -1.24
C GLY A 363 10.76 13.81 -0.04
N ASN A 364 10.25 13.58 1.17
CA ASN A 364 11.04 13.65 2.41
C ASN A 364 11.24 12.24 2.94
N GLY A 365 12.47 11.80 3.15
CA GLY A 365 12.77 10.46 3.64
C GLY A 365 13.97 9.89 2.90
N ALA A 366 14.41 8.70 3.29
CA ALA A 366 15.45 7.99 2.53
C ALA A 366 14.77 7.05 1.52
N ASP A 367 14.55 7.55 0.32
CA ASP A 367 13.71 6.91 -0.69
C ASP A 367 14.50 5.93 -1.57
N GLN A 368 13.81 4.93 -2.10
CA GLN A 368 14.34 3.99 -3.09
C GLN A 368 13.49 4.08 -4.37
N ILE A 369 14.09 4.57 -5.44
CA ILE A 369 13.41 4.85 -6.70
C ILE A 369 14.06 4.04 -7.82
N PHE A 370 13.25 3.26 -8.52
CA PHE A 370 13.63 2.53 -9.73
C PHE A 370 12.75 3.02 -10.88
N ALA A 371 13.26 3.88 -11.75
CA ALA A 371 12.46 4.50 -12.80
C ALA A 371 12.10 3.49 -13.90
N GLY A 372 13.10 2.82 -14.48
CA GLY A 372 12.91 1.68 -15.37
C GLY A 372 13.27 2.00 -16.82
N PRO A 373 12.66 1.35 -17.82
CA PRO A 373 12.88 1.72 -19.21
C PRO A 373 12.03 2.92 -19.62
N GLY A 374 12.66 4.01 -20.06
CA GLY A 374 12.00 5.28 -20.25
C GLY A 374 12.97 6.41 -20.56
N ASN A 375 12.47 7.63 -20.78
CA ASN A 375 13.27 8.83 -20.54
C ASN A 375 12.63 9.52 -19.34
N ASP A 376 13.16 9.21 -18.17
CA ASP A 376 12.50 9.47 -16.90
C ASP A 376 13.02 10.77 -16.26
N GLU A 377 12.15 11.48 -15.53
CA GLU A 377 12.49 12.66 -14.73
C GLU A 377 12.30 12.34 -13.25
N VAL A 378 13.39 12.24 -12.48
CA VAL A 378 13.38 11.76 -11.10
C VAL A 378 14.01 12.76 -10.13
N TRP A 379 13.35 12.99 -9.00
CA TRP A 379 13.89 13.74 -7.86
C TRP A 379 13.76 12.92 -6.57
N GLY A 380 14.88 12.65 -5.88
CA GLY A 380 14.90 12.03 -4.54
C GLY A 380 14.23 12.93 -3.52
N GLY A 381 14.77 14.14 -3.35
CA GLY A 381 14.19 15.17 -2.50
C GLY A 381 15.06 15.42 -1.29
N ALA A 382 14.60 15.06 -0.09
CA ALA A 382 15.34 15.28 1.14
C ALA A 382 15.54 13.98 1.91
N GLY A 383 16.79 13.58 2.10
CA GLY A 383 17.17 12.36 2.79
C GLY A 383 18.36 11.74 2.09
N ASN A 384 18.58 10.43 2.28
CA ASN A 384 19.67 9.75 1.60
C ASN A 384 19.04 8.76 0.64
N ASP A 385 18.91 9.18 -0.61
CA ASP A 385 18.09 8.52 -1.60
C ASP A 385 18.92 7.54 -2.45
N LEU A 386 18.27 6.48 -2.90
CA LEU A 386 18.81 5.55 -3.89
C LEU A 386 17.97 5.64 -5.15
N ILE A 387 18.58 6.06 -6.25
CA ILE A 387 17.92 6.27 -7.54
C ILE A 387 18.62 5.40 -8.61
N ASP A 388 17.82 4.62 -9.33
CA ASP A 388 18.22 3.83 -10.51
C ASP A 388 17.35 4.28 -11.69
N GLY A 389 17.94 5.00 -12.65
CA GLY A 389 17.29 5.51 -13.85
C GLY A 389 16.86 4.36 -14.76
N GLY A 390 17.84 3.54 -15.17
CA GLY A 390 17.58 2.29 -15.85
C GLY A 390 17.98 2.37 -17.31
N ALA A 391 17.03 2.50 -18.22
CA ALA A 391 17.35 2.49 -19.65
C ALA A 391 16.61 3.56 -20.45
N GLY A 392 17.36 4.36 -21.20
CA GLY A 392 16.92 5.50 -21.99
C GLY A 392 17.61 6.75 -21.46
N ASN A 393 17.16 7.95 -21.85
CA ASN A 393 17.89 9.17 -21.50
C ASN A 393 17.22 9.86 -20.31
N ASP A 394 17.77 9.67 -19.12
CA ASP A 394 17.13 10.05 -17.87
C ASP A 394 17.64 11.39 -17.32
N THR A 395 16.83 12.05 -16.50
CA THR A 395 17.19 13.25 -15.75
C THR A 395 16.95 12.98 -14.26
N LEU A 396 18.03 12.85 -13.49
CA LEU A 396 18.01 12.36 -12.12
C LEU A 396 18.62 13.40 -11.16
N SER A 397 17.98 13.63 -10.02
CA SER A 397 18.48 14.52 -8.98
C SER A 397 18.29 13.91 -7.59
N GLY A 398 19.36 13.87 -6.80
CA GLY A 398 19.35 13.42 -5.40
C GLY A 398 18.65 14.42 -4.48
N GLY A 399 19.25 15.60 -4.35
CA GLY A 399 18.66 16.72 -3.60
C GLY A 399 19.44 17.02 -2.32
N ASP A 400 18.75 17.00 -1.17
CA ASP A 400 19.37 17.26 0.14
C ASP A 400 19.75 15.92 0.81
N GLY A 401 21.03 15.64 0.97
CA GLY A 401 21.56 14.53 1.77
C GLY A 401 22.65 13.77 1.03
N ASN A 402 22.95 12.54 1.45
CA ASN A 402 24.00 11.75 0.82
C ASN A 402 23.37 10.67 -0.05
N ASP A 403 23.30 10.94 -1.34
CA ASP A 403 22.51 10.19 -2.31
C ASP A 403 23.36 9.21 -3.11
N THR A 404 22.70 8.21 -3.70
CA THR A 404 23.31 7.27 -4.64
C THR A 404 22.46 7.21 -5.89
N ILE A 405 23.03 7.59 -7.03
CA ILE A 405 22.33 7.68 -8.32
C ILE A 405 23.09 6.88 -9.37
N ASP A 406 22.37 6.02 -10.09
CA ASP A 406 22.85 5.26 -11.26
C ASP A 406 21.97 5.64 -12.45
N GLY A 407 22.57 6.19 -13.53
CA GLY A 407 21.88 6.57 -14.76
C GLY A 407 21.47 5.35 -15.56
N GLY A 408 22.44 4.48 -15.87
CA GLY A 408 22.21 3.20 -16.51
C GLY A 408 22.59 3.21 -17.99
N ASP A 409 21.71 2.71 -18.87
CA ASP A 409 21.92 2.73 -20.32
C ASP A 409 21.30 4.01 -20.90
N GLY A 410 22.05 5.00 -21.36
CA GLY A 410 21.43 6.29 -21.63
C GLY A 410 22.36 7.38 -22.10
N ALA A 411 21.83 8.55 -22.40
CA ALA A 411 22.63 9.78 -22.30
C ALA A 411 21.94 10.61 -21.23
N ASP A 412 22.46 10.50 -20.02
CA ASP A 412 21.76 10.83 -18.78
C ASP A 412 22.27 12.15 -18.19
N GLU A 413 21.40 12.82 -17.43
CA GLU A 413 21.71 14.05 -16.69
C GLU A 413 21.54 13.79 -15.19
N LEU A 414 22.64 13.76 -14.44
CA LEU A 414 22.68 13.41 -13.02
C LEU A 414 23.15 14.58 -12.16
N TRP A 415 22.42 14.84 -11.08
CA TRP A 415 22.71 15.92 -10.14
C TRP A 415 22.67 15.42 -8.68
N GLY A 416 23.81 15.43 -7.99
CA GLY A 416 23.91 15.04 -6.56
C GLY A 416 23.14 16.01 -5.67
N GLY A 417 23.68 17.21 -5.48
CA GLY A 417 23.00 18.28 -4.76
C GLY A 417 23.78 18.72 -3.52
N LEU A 418 23.20 18.53 -2.33
CA LEU A 418 23.81 18.88 -1.06
C LEU A 418 24.18 17.64 -0.26
N GLY A 419 25.46 17.36 -0.07
CA GLY A 419 25.94 16.25 0.76
C GLY A 419 26.98 15.43 0.00
N ASP A 420 27.51 14.39 0.63
CA ASP A 420 28.54 13.58 -0.04
C ASP A 420 27.83 12.48 -0.87
N ASP A 421 27.79 12.66 -2.19
CA ASP A 421 27.00 11.86 -3.13
C ASP A 421 27.82 10.80 -3.87
N SER A 422 27.15 9.79 -4.41
CA SER A 422 27.72 8.75 -5.28
C SER A 422 26.94 8.68 -6.59
N LEU A 423 27.58 9.03 -7.69
CA LEU A 423 26.96 9.23 -9.01
C LEU A 423 27.65 8.33 -10.05
N SER A 424 26.85 7.58 -10.82
CA SER A 424 27.30 6.69 -11.90
C SER A 424 26.50 6.98 -13.16
N GLY A 425 27.15 7.41 -14.25
CA GLY A 425 26.50 7.67 -15.54
C GLY A 425 26.08 6.36 -16.21
N GLY A 426 27.05 5.47 -16.41
CA GLY A 426 26.81 4.15 -16.94
C GLY A 426 27.24 4.05 -18.40
N ALA A 427 26.31 3.89 -19.32
CA ALA A 427 26.61 3.70 -20.74
C ALA A 427 25.94 4.75 -21.61
N GLY A 428 26.75 5.62 -22.19
CA GLY A 428 26.44 6.59 -23.21
C GLY A 428 27.10 7.91 -22.85
N ASN A 429 26.55 9.04 -23.31
CA ASN A 429 27.25 10.32 -23.16
C ASN A 429 26.55 11.12 -22.07
N ASP A 430 27.09 11.07 -20.87
CA ASP A 430 26.42 11.51 -19.66
C ASP A 430 26.88 12.89 -19.20
N THR A 431 26.04 13.55 -18.43
CA THR A 431 26.26 14.88 -17.85
C THR A 431 26.05 14.77 -16.34
N ILE A 432 27.11 14.85 -15.55
CA ILE A 432 27.07 14.55 -14.10
C ILE A 432 27.65 15.71 -13.30
N GLY A 433 26.91 16.19 -12.29
CA GLY A 433 27.37 17.19 -11.33
C GLY A 433 27.14 16.78 -9.88
N GLY A 434 28.22 16.80 -9.08
CA GLY A 434 28.18 16.55 -7.62
C GLY A 434 27.57 17.72 -6.83
N PHE A 435 28.06 18.93 -7.10
CA PHE A 435 27.73 20.18 -6.40
C PHE A 435 28.39 20.33 -5.03
N ASP A 436 27.65 20.34 -3.92
CA ASP A 436 28.19 20.65 -2.59
C ASP A 436 28.48 19.34 -1.85
N GLY A 437 29.74 18.98 -1.59
CA GLY A 437 30.03 17.72 -0.90
C GLY A 437 31.34 17.10 -1.31
N ALA A 438 31.79 16.05 -0.62
CA ALA A 438 32.91 15.25 -1.11
C ALA A 438 32.37 14.07 -1.92
N ASP A 439 32.25 14.27 -3.23
CA ASP A 439 31.47 13.39 -4.10
C ASP A 439 32.30 12.30 -4.75
N PHE A 440 31.64 11.20 -5.09
CA PHE A 440 32.18 10.16 -5.95
C PHE A 440 31.42 10.15 -7.28
N ILE A 441 32.13 10.38 -8.38
CA ILE A 441 31.57 10.44 -9.74
C ILE A 441 32.27 9.41 -10.63
N ASP A 442 31.50 8.59 -11.32
CA ASP A 442 31.95 7.63 -12.34
C ASP A 442 31.16 7.87 -13.64
N GLY A 443 31.82 8.35 -14.70
CA GLY A 443 31.19 8.62 -16.00
C GLY A 443 30.77 7.33 -16.69
N GLY A 444 31.72 6.41 -16.87
CA GLY A 444 31.45 5.07 -17.38
C GLY A 444 31.89 4.90 -18.83
N ASP A 445 30.97 4.49 -19.72
CA ASP A 445 31.23 4.26 -21.14
C ASP A 445 30.63 5.40 -22.00
N GLY A 446 31.44 6.28 -22.57
CA GLY A 446 31.05 7.26 -23.59
C GLY A 446 31.81 8.58 -23.43
N ASP A 447 31.47 9.59 -24.22
CA ASP A 447 32.15 10.89 -24.07
C ASP A 447 31.34 11.75 -23.07
N ASP A 448 31.82 11.85 -21.84
CA ASP A 448 31.08 12.37 -20.68
C ASP A 448 31.45 13.82 -20.31
N GLU A 449 30.55 14.51 -19.60
CA GLU A 449 30.78 15.83 -19.00
C GLU A 449 30.57 15.77 -17.48
N LEU A 450 31.66 15.86 -16.71
CA LEU A 450 31.70 15.59 -15.27
C LEU A 450 32.14 16.83 -14.49
N TRP A 451 31.43 17.18 -13.41
CA TRP A 451 31.81 18.25 -12.48
C TRP A 451 31.68 17.83 -11.03
N GLY A 452 32.76 17.90 -10.26
CA GLY A 452 32.76 17.68 -8.80
C GLY A 452 31.99 18.77 -8.08
N GLY A 453 32.57 19.97 -8.00
CA GLY A 453 31.94 21.13 -7.38
C GLY A 453 32.72 21.64 -6.18
N ASP A 454 32.06 21.84 -5.05
CA ASP A 454 32.66 22.26 -3.78
C ASP A 454 32.94 21.03 -2.91
N GLY A 455 34.20 20.65 -2.72
CA GLY A 455 34.59 19.55 -1.83
C GLY A 455 35.84 18.83 -2.28
N ASN A 456 36.12 17.67 -1.70
CA ASN A 456 37.28 16.88 -2.15
C ASN A 456 36.74 15.67 -2.91
N ASP A 457 36.65 15.81 -4.21
CA ASP A 457 35.90 14.89 -5.04
C ASP A 457 36.79 13.76 -5.57
N THR A 458 36.17 12.63 -5.89
CA THR A 458 36.79 11.54 -6.63
C THR A 458 36.04 11.35 -7.93
N ILE A 459 36.68 11.65 -9.05
CA ILE A 459 36.07 11.63 -10.37
C ILE A 459 36.80 10.63 -11.27
N LEU A 460 36.05 9.70 -11.85
CA LEU A 460 36.50 8.73 -12.84
C LEU A 460 35.79 9.05 -14.16
N GLY A 461 36.54 9.39 -15.21
CA GLY A 461 36.01 9.62 -16.56
C GLY A 461 35.48 8.33 -17.16
N GLY A 462 36.37 7.37 -17.36
CA GLY A 462 36.01 6.02 -17.80
C GLY A 462 36.52 5.75 -19.21
N ASN A 463 35.65 5.32 -20.12
CA ASN A 463 35.99 5.08 -21.51
C ASN A 463 35.36 6.14 -22.41
N GLY A 464 36.15 6.95 -23.11
CA GLY A 464 35.68 7.93 -24.07
C GLY A 464 36.48 9.20 -23.96
N ALA A 465 36.12 10.24 -24.71
CA ALA A 465 36.81 11.52 -24.65
C ALA A 465 36.08 12.48 -23.70
N ASP A 466 36.52 12.52 -22.46
CA ASP A 466 35.76 13.12 -21.36
C ASP A 466 36.13 14.59 -21.12
N GLN A 467 35.17 15.34 -20.59
CA GLN A 467 35.36 16.70 -20.09
C GLN A 467 35.13 16.71 -18.58
N ILE A 468 36.20 16.92 -17.82
CA ILE A 468 36.18 16.77 -16.37
C ILE A 468 36.54 18.08 -15.68
N GLY A 469 35.75 18.50 -14.69
CA GLY A 469 36.04 19.60 -13.79
C GLY A 469 36.04 19.13 -12.33
N GLY A 470 37.14 19.31 -11.60
CA GLY A 470 37.20 19.02 -10.15
C GLY A 470 36.39 20.06 -9.36
N GLY A 471 36.88 21.30 -9.34
CA GLY A 471 36.18 22.43 -8.73
C GLY A 471 36.98 23.07 -7.60
N ASP A 472 36.35 23.26 -6.44
CA ASP A 472 36.95 23.82 -5.23
C ASP A 472 37.23 22.68 -4.23
N GLY A 473 38.50 22.39 -3.98
CA GLY A 473 38.98 21.47 -2.95
C GLY A 473 40.06 20.57 -3.51
N ASN A 474 40.45 19.54 -2.77
CA ASN A 474 41.57 18.69 -3.16
C ASN A 474 41.05 17.42 -3.84
N ASP A 475 41.03 17.44 -5.16
CA ASP A 475 40.34 16.43 -5.95
C ASP A 475 41.26 15.28 -6.38
N LEU A 476 40.67 14.11 -6.57
CA LEU A 476 41.29 12.96 -7.20
C LEU A 476 40.56 12.69 -8.52
N ILE A 477 41.26 12.90 -9.64
CA ILE A 477 40.69 12.76 -10.98
C ILE A 477 41.46 11.70 -11.76
N ASP A 478 40.75 10.76 -12.36
CA ASP A 478 41.26 9.78 -13.32
C ASP A 478 40.46 9.90 -14.62
N GLY A 479 41.06 10.41 -15.70
CA GLY A 479 40.41 10.57 -17.00
C GLY A 479 40.03 9.23 -17.64
N GLY A 480 40.86 8.20 -17.43
CA GLY A 480 40.59 6.86 -17.92
C GLY A 480 41.15 6.64 -19.32
N ALA A 481 40.29 6.33 -20.29
CA ALA A 481 40.71 5.94 -21.63
C ALA A 481 40.05 6.80 -22.70
N GLY A 482 40.84 7.61 -23.40
CA GLY A 482 40.42 8.42 -24.52
C GLY A 482 41.22 9.70 -24.56
N ASN A 483 40.68 10.76 -25.14
CA ASN A 483 41.43 12.01 -25.24
C ASN A 483 40.74 13.04 -24.36
N ASP A 484 41.16 13.09 -23.11
CA ASP A 484 40.40 13.74 -22.06
C ASP A 484 40.80 15.20 -21.89
N THR A 485 39.86 16.01 -21.42
CA THR A 485 40.10 17.39 -21.03
C THR A 485 39.76 17.58 -19.57
N VAL A 486 40.78 17.78 -18.75
CA VAL A 486 40.66 17.89 -17.29
C VAL A 486 40.95 19.30 -16.82
N PHE A 487 40.06 19.88 -16.02
CA PHE A 487 40.23 21.12 -15.28
C PHE A 487 40.12 20.83 -13.78
N ALA A 488 41.23 20.58 -13.08
CA ALA A 488 41.17 20.16 -11.68
C ALA A 488 40.64 21.27 -10.77
N GLY A 489 41.18 22.49 -10.85
CA GLY A 489 40.52 23.68 -10.30
C GLY A 489 41.30 24.37 -9.20
N ASN A 490 40.71 24.55 -8.02
CA ASN A 490 41.33 25.17 -6.86
C ASN A 490 41.56 24.13 -5.77
N GLY A 491 42.81 23.90 -5.38
CA GLY A 491 43.16 23.00 -4.28
C GLY A 491 44.41 22.22 -4.63
N ASP A 492 44.88 21.37 -3.72
CA ASP A 492 46.04 20.52 -4.02
C ASP A 492 45.53 19.22 -4.67
N ASP A 493 45.45 19.20 -6.00
CA ASP A 493 44.77 18.15 -6.76
C ASP A 493 45.69 16.99 -7.16
N THR A 494 45.11 15.82 -7.43
CA THR A 494 45.80 14.69 -8.06
C THR A 494 45.06 14.27 -9.33
N VAL A 495 45.72 14.39 -10.47
CA VAL A 495 45.15 14.06 -11.78
C VAL A 495 45.96 12.96 -12.46
N LEU A 496 45.27 11.94 -12.94
CA LEU A 496 45.74 10.96 -13.91
C LEU A 496 44.96 11.18 -15.21
N GLY A 497 45.62 11.46 -16.33
CA GLY A 497 44.98 11.55 -17.65
C GLY A 497 44.52 10.17 -18.11
N GLY A 498 45.47 9.24 -18.19
CA GLY A 498 45.19 7.83 -18.46
C GLY A 498 45.72 7.39 -19.82
N ASP A 499 44.93 6.67 -20.61
CA ASP A 499 45.31 6.23 -21.96
C ASP A 499 44.77 7.23 -23.01
N GLY A 500 45.64 7.87 -23.79
CA GLY A 500 45.29 8.68 -24.97
C GLY A 500 45.97 10.05 -24.97
N ASP A 501 45.59 10.96 -25.87
CA ASP A 501 46.26 12.27 -25.97
C ASP A 501 45.48 13.32 -25.15
N ASP A 502 45.90 13.56 -23.90
CA ASP A 502 45.14 14.30 -22.89
C ASP A 502 45.50 15.79 -22.77
N LEU A 503 44.54 16.57 -22.25
CA LEU A 503 44.64 18.01 -22.01
C LEU A 503 44.35 18.32 -20.54
N ILE A 504 45.40 18.47 -19.71
CA ILE A 504 45.25 18.61 -18.26
C ILE A 504 45.58 20.02 -17.79
N PHE A 505 44.67 20.66 -17.06
CA PHE A 505 44.88 21.92 -16.35
C PHE A 505 44.74 21.69 -14.84
N GLY A 506 45.85 21.69 -14.09
CA GLY A 506 45.86 21.54 -12.63
C GLY A 506 45.16 22.70 -11.94
N GLY A 507 45.55 23.93 -12.28
CA GLY A 507 44.87 25.10 -11.74
C GLY A 507 45.65 25.69 -10.58
N ALA A 508 44.99 26.03 -9.47
CA ALA A 508 45.60 26.74 -8.36
C ALA A 508 45.80 25.83 -7.16
N GLY A 509 47.05 25.64 -6.73
CA GLY A 509 47.34 24.80 -5.57
C GLY A 509 48.73 24.20 -5.68
N ASN A 510 48.96 23.00 -5.15
CA ASN A 510 50.18 22.25 -5.42
C ASN A 510 49.76 20.89 -5.96
N ASP A 511 49.68 20.82 -7.28
CA ASP A 511 49.01 19.70 -7.95
C ASP A 511 49.98 18.57 -8.24
N ARG A 512 49.49 17.34 -8.28
CA ARG A 512 50.20 16.18 -8.81
C ARG A 512 49.53 15.74 -10.11
N LEU A 513 50.23 15.85 -11.23
CA LEU A 513 49.67 15.66 -12.56
C LEU A 513 50.44 14.58 -13.33
N GLU A 514 49.75 13.54 -13.78
CA GLU A 514 50.27 12.46 -14.62
C GLU A 514 49.47 12.43 -15.92
N GLY A 515 50.13 12.62 -17.07
CA GLY A 515 49.47 12.51 -18.38
C GLY A 515 49.04 11.07 -18.65
N GLY A 516 49.96 10.13 -18.46
CA GLY A 516 49.71 8.72 -18.73
C GLY A 516 50.18 8.35 -20.13
N ALA A 517 49.53 7.38 -20.78
CA ALA A 517 49.96 6.84 -22.05
C ALA A 517 49.41 7.63 -23.25
N GLY A 518 50.19 8.56 -23.79
CA GLY A 518 49.90 9.14 -25.10
C GLY A 518 50.80 10.31 -25.42
N ASN A 519 50.26 11.40 -25.95
CA ASN A 519 51.03 12.63 -26.12
C ASN A 519 50.25 13.77 -25.47
N ASP A 520 50.57 14.01 -24.21
CA ASP A 520 49.73 14.81 -23.35
C ASP A 520 50.20 16.25 -23.30
N THR A 521 49.28 17.16 -23.02
CA THR A 521 49.62 18.54 -22.70
C THR A 521 49.14 18.89 -21.31
N VAL A 522 50.09 19.18 -20.41
CA VAL A 522 49.83 19.37 -18.98
C VAL A 522 50.22 20.78 -18.57
N TRP A 523 49.28 21.52 -17.99
CA TRP A 523 49.46 22.82 -17.36
C TRP A 523 49.36 22.66 -15.84
N GLY A 524 50.45 22.91 -15.11
CA GLY A 524 50.42 22.97 -13.63
C GLY A 524 49.54 24.11 -13.14
N GLY A 525 49.96 25.34 -13.45
CA GLY A 525 49.23 26.54 -13.05
C GLY A 525 49.95 27.27 -11.91
N PRO A 526 49.26 28.12 -11.13
CA PRO A 526 49.85 28.74 -9.95
C PRO A 526 50.05 27.72 -8.82
N GLY A 527 51.31 27.36 -8.56
CA GLY A 527 51.57 26.35 -7.54
C GLY A 527 53.02 25.97 -7.38
N ALA A 528 53.27 24.94 -6.57
CA ALA A 528 54.49 24.17 -6.59
C ALA A 528 54.14 22.73 -6.99
N ASP A 529 54.00 22.50 -8.29
CA ASP A 529 53.34 21.32 -8.84
C ASP A 529 54.32 20.15 -9.05
N VAL A 530 53.82 18.92 -9.09
CA VAL A 530 54.57 17.70 -9.37
C VAL A 530 54.03 17.08 -10.65
N PHE A 531 54.84 17.11 -11.70
CA PHE A 531 54.55 16.42 -12.94
C PHE A 531 55.13 15.01 -12.88
N VAL A 532 54.32 13.98 -13.11
CA VAL A 532 54.74 12.58 -13.12
C VAL A 532 54.94 12.13 -14.55
N PHE A 533 56.04 11.43 -14.82
CA PHE A 533 56.33 10.91 -16.15
C PHE A 533 57.09 9.58 -16.09
N GLY A 534 56.56 8.61 -16.83
CA GLY A 534 56.89 7.19 -16.78
C GLY A 534 57.23 6.58 -18.14
N ALA A 535 57.48 5.27 -18.09
CA ALA A 535 57.82 4.48 -19.27
C ALA A 535 56.56 4.02 -20.01
N GLY A 536 56.23 4.70 -21.10
CA GLY A 536 55.03 4.40 -21.89
C GLY A 536 54.32 5.67 -22.35
N ASP A 537 54.60 6.76 -21.66
CA ASP A 537 53.90 8.04 -21.69
C ASP A 537 54.11 8.89 -22.95
N GLY A 538 54.63 8.28 -24.03
CA GLY A 538 54.86 8.97 -25.31
C GLY A 538 55.49 10.37 -25.20
N SER A 539 54.97 11.34 -25.94
CA SER A 539 55.64 12.64 -26.17
C SER A 539 54.88 13.82 -25.58
N ASP A 540 55.08 14.06 -24.28
CA ASP A 540 54.36 15.07 -23.53
C ASP A 540 54.92 16.49 -23.63
N VAL A 541 54.04 17.44 -23.35
CA VAL A 541 54.33 18.86 -23.27
C VAL A 541 53.88 19.39 -21.90
N PHE A 542 54.83 19.81 -21.08
CA PHE A 542 54.53 20.52 -19.84
C PHE A 542 54.61 22.01 -20.07
N GLU A 543 53.46 22.67 -19.99
CA GLU A 543 53.30 24.09 -20.21
C GLU A 543 53.51 24.89 -18.92
N PHE A 544 54.17 26.04 -19.05
CA PHE A 544 54.47 26.97 -17.94
C PHE A 544 55.31 26.42 -16.76
N PHE A 545 56.02 25.30 -16.96
CA PHE A 545 56.90 24.73 -15.95
C PHE A 545 57.91 25.76 -15.37
N ASN A 546 57.88 25.95 -14.05
CA ASN A 546 58.60 27.00 -13.35
C ASN A 546 59.47 26.46 -12.21
N VAL A 547 60.72 26.17 -12.55
CA VAL A 547 61.81 25.83 -11.61
C VAL A 547 61.90 26.79 -10.40
N GLY A 548 61.55 28.07 -10.57
CA GLY A 548 61.61 29.08 -9.52
C GLY A 548 60.39 29.16 -8.61
N ALA A 549 59.24 28.59 -9.02
CA ALA A 549 58.01 28.56 -8.24
C ALA A 549 57.96 27.37 -7.29
N GLY A 550 58.59 26.25 -7.66
CA GLY A 550 58.68 25.06 -6.80
C GLY A 550 58.46 23.75 -7.55
N ASP A 551 58.07 23.84 -8.83
CA ASP A 551 57.66 22.70 -9.65
C ASP A 551 58.73 21.60 -9.73
N ARG A 552 58.25 20.36 -9.75
CA ARG A 552 59.06 19.13 -9.75
C ARG A 552 58.59 18.19 -10.82
N ILE A 553 59.51 17.32 -11.24
CA ILE A 553 59.21 16.24 -12.16
C ILE A 553 59.58 14.93 -11.48
N GLU A 554 58.60 14.09 -11.22
CA GLU A 554 58.78 12.72 -10.77
C GLU A 554 59.03 11.83 -11.99
N LEU A 555 60.20 11.20 -12.04
CA LEU A 555 60.61 10.35 -13.16
C LEU A 555 60.76 8.91 -12.75
N ASP A 556 60.09 8.01 -13.46
CA ASP A 556 60.30 6.56 -13.31
C ASP A 556 61.76 6.21 -13.62
N SER A 557 62.45 5.60 -12.65
CA SER A 557 63.81 5.11 -12.82
C SER A 557 64.00 4.13 -13.98
N ALA A 558 62.93 3.47 -14.47
CA ALA A 558 62.95 2.61 -15.64
C ALA A 558 63.32 3.35 -16.95
N LEU A 559 63.00 4.63 -17.07
CA LEU A 559 63.34 5.48 -18.23
C LEU A 559 64.84 5.75 -18.35
N LEU A 560 65.55 5.73 -17.23
CA LEU A 560 66.77 6.50 -17.08
C LEU A 560 68.03 5.81 -17.61
N GLY A 561 67.94 4.56 -18.09
CA GLY A 561 69.07 3.84 -18.67
C GLY A 561 70.32 3.75 -17.78
N GLY A 562 70.16 3.93 -16.46
CA GLY A 562 71.24 3.99 -15.48
C GLY A 562 71.70 5.38 -15.04
N ALA A 563 71.03 6.48 -15.43
CA ALA A 563 71.24 7.79 -14.82
C ALA A 563 70.82 7.76 -13.34
N ALA A 564 71.67 8.30 -12.46
CA ALA A 564 71.56 8.09 -11.00
C ALA A 564 71.04 9.33 -10.24
N ASP A 565 70.97 10.48 -10.90
CA ASP A 565 70.52 11.76 -10.36
C ASP A 565 70.05 12.69 -11.50
N GLY A 566 69.39 13.79 -11.15
CA GLY A 566 68.89 14.77 -12.13
C GLY A 566 69.99 15.36 -13.03
N ALA A 567 71.23 15.50 -12.51
CA ALA A 567 72.36 15.98 -13.31
C ALA A 567 72.71 14.99 -14.44
N ALA A 568 72.68 13.69 -14.16
CA ALA A 568 72.86 12.64 -15.16
C ALA A 568 71.71 12.59 -16.16
N VAL A 569 70.46 12.84 -15.73
CA VAL A 569 69.29 12.92 -16.61
C VAL A 569 69.46 14.06 -17.62
N VAL A 570 69.69 15.29 -17.14
CA VAL A 570 69.87 16.47 -18.00
C VAL A 570 71.05 16.29 -18.97
N ALA A 571 72.17 15.74 -18.49
CA ALA A 571 73.35 15.55 -19.33
C ALA A 571 73.17 14.49 -20.43
N THR A 572 72.30 13.50 -20.20
CA THR A 572 72.11 12.36 -21.11
C THR A 572 70.99 12.61 -22.11
N PHE A 573 69.86 13.15 -21.64
CA PHE A 573 68.62 13.25 -22.40
C PHE A 573 68.24 14.69 -22.78
N GLY A 574 68.82 15.69 -22.10
CA GLY A 574 68.46 17.10 -22.27
C GLY A 574 69.05 17.77 -23.50
N ALA A 575 68.20 18.48 -24.25
CA ALA A 575 68.59 19.37 -25.33
C ALA A 575 67.68 20.61 -25.38
N ILE A 576 68.15 21.70 -26.01
CA ILE A 576 67.27 22.82 -26.37
C ILE A 576 66.82 22.63 -27.82
N VAL A 577 65.51 22.43 -28.02
CA VAL A 577 64.89 22.21 -29.33
C VAL A 577 63.83 23.28 -29.53
N ALA A 578 63.88 23.98 -30.67
CA ALA A 578 62.95 25.07 -31.01
C ALA A 578 62.80 26.18 -29.93
N GLY A 579 63.75 26.30 -29.00
CA GLY A 579 63.73 27.28 -27.91
C GLY A 579 63.26 26.76 -26.57
N ASN A 580 62.82 25.50 -26.49
CA ASN A 580 62.36 24.85 -25.26
C ASN A 580 63.35 23.75 -24.82
N ALA A 581 63.37 23.43 -23.53
CA ALA A 581 64.08 22.28 -23.01
C ALA A 581 63.28 21.01 -23.34
N VAL A 582 63.97 20.02 -23.90
CA VAL A 582 63.40 18.73 -24.27
C VAL A 582 64.26 17.63 -23.67
N LEU A 583 63.62 16.67 -23.00
CA LEU A 583 64.23 15.43 -22.53
C LEU A 583 63.76 14.30 -23.45
N ASP A 584 64.63 13.79 -24.31
CA ASP A 584 64.32 12.69 -25.23
C ASP A 584 64.90 11.38 -24.68
N PHE A 585 64.03 10.52 -24.15
CA PHE A 585 64.40 9.22 -23.58
C PHE A 585 64.50 8.12 -24.66
N GLY A 586 64.17 8.45 -25.91
CA GLY A 586 64.16 7.52 -27.03
C GLY A 586 62.89 6.66 -27.08
N GLY A 587 62.75 5.89 -28.15
CA GLY A 587 61.58 5.00 -28.31
C GLY A 587 60.25 5.70 -28.60
N GLY A 588 60.26 7.02 -28.76
CA GLY A 588 59.04 7.84 -28.88
C GLY A 588 58.66 8.53 -27.57
N THR A 589 59.42 8.31 -26.50
CA THR A 589 59.14 8.85 -25.16
C THR A 589 59.96 10.12 -24.90
N SER A 590 59.30 11.26 -24.68
CA SER A 590 59.99 12.54 -24.44
C SER A 590 59.11 13.56 -23.72
N ILE A 591 59.73 14.46 -22.96
CA ILE A 591 59.05 15.61 -22.35
C ILE A 591 59.56 16.90 -22.98
N THR A 592 58.65 17.81 -23.36
CA THR A 592 58.96 19.20 -23.74
C THR A 592 58.49 20.17 -22.67
N LEU A 593 59.43 20.93 -22.08
CA LEU A 593 59.14 21.96 -21.09
C LEU A 593 59.05 23.33 -21.79
N THR A 594 57.85 23.84 -22.00
CA THR A 594 57.68 25.11 -22.72
C THR A 594 58.13 26.30 -21.84
N GLY A 595 58.74 27.31 -22.46
CA GLY A 595 59.23 28.49 -21.72
C GLY A 595 60.55 28.27 -20.97
N VAL A 596 60.99 27.04 -20.76
CA VAL A 596 62.31 26.70 -20.22
C VAL A 596 63.35 26.77 -21.34
N THR A 597 64.09 27.87 -21.40
CA THR A 597 65.02 28.17 -22.53
C THR A 597 66.48 27.74 -22.29
N THR A 598 66.78 27.16 -21.12
CA THR A 598 68.11 26.68 -20.71
C THR A 598 67.98 25.40 -19.90
N LEU A 599 69.02 24.56 -19.93
CA LEU A 599 69.12 23.35 -19.10
C LEU A 599 69.70 23.63 -17.71
N ASP A 600 70.25 24.82 -17.49
CA ASP A 600 70.86 25.21 -16.22
C ASP A 600 69.82 25.21 -15.09
N GLY A 601 70.10 24.47 -14.01
CA GLY A 601 69.23 24.38 -12.82
C GLY A 601 68.09 23.36 -12.95
N LEU A 602 67.93 22.72 -14.11
CA LEU A 602 66.93 21.67 -14.28
C LEU A 602 67.33 20.38 -13.53
N ASP A 603 68.61 20.19 -13.22
CA ASP A 603 69.10 19.04 -12.46
C ASP A 603 68.53 18.94 -11.04
N THR A 604 67.96 20.03 -10.51
CA THR A 604 67.40 20.09 -9.14
C THR A 604 65.90 19.87 -9.05
N VAL A 605 65.19 19.77 -10.18
CA VAL A 605 63.72 19.59 -10.16
C VAL A 605 63.28 18.13 -10.27
N PHE A 606 64.19 17.23 -10.62
CA PHE A 606 63.87 15.81 -10.80
C PHE A 606 63.91 15.04 -9.49
N ASP A 607 62.82 14.34 -9.20
CA ASP A 607 62.73 13.30 -8.18
C ASP A 607 62.66 11.95 -8.88
N ILE A 608 63.72 11.14 -8.77
CA ILE A 608 63.80 9.81 -9.39
C ILE A 608 63.19 8.79 -8.44
N VAL A 609 62.14 8.10 -8.89
CA VAL A 609 61.38 7.12 -8.09
C VAL A 609 61.56 5.68 -8.52
#